data_AF-A0A3L8Q4W1-F1
#
_entry.id   AF-A0A3L8Q4W1-F1
#
_cell.length_a   1.000
_cell.length_b   1.000
_cell.length_c   1.000
_cell.angle_alpha   90.00
_cell.angle_beta   90.00
_cell.angle_gamma   90.00
#
_symmetry.space_group_name_H-M   'P 1'
#
loop_
_entity.id
_entity.type
_entity.pdbx_description
1 polymer ?
#
loop_
_entity_poly.entity_id
_entity_poly.type
_entity_poly.pdbx_seq_one_letter_code
_entity_poly.pdbx_strand_id
1 'polypeptide(L)'
;MGVASPGVGVVTFEVGVASPVPSPSSDPYGGSTEENSEDEEGEPIPPLPDFFEDKKFFLHGDFPEGEGRQLRRFVVAFGGSLAASLDASVTHVVTSQDPDPALQQV
;
A
#
# COMPACT_ATOMS: atom_id res chain seq x y z
N MET A 1 -30.03 -25.20 30.19
CA MET A 1 -29.77 -23.93 29.50
C MET A 1 -28.32 -23.96 29.04
N GLY A 2 -28.04 -24.36 27.79
CA GLY A 2 -26.69 -24.32 27.23
C GLY A 2 -26.54 -23.07 26.37
N VAL A 3 -25.61 -22.19 26.72
CA VAL A 3 -25.34 -20.95 25.96
C VAL A 3 -24.52 -21.31 24.72
N ALA A 4 -25.02 -20.94 23.55
CA ALA A 4 -24.31 -21.12 22.28
C ALA A 4 -23.08 -20.19 22.24
N SER A 5 -21.91 -20.76 21.99
CA SER A 5 -20.69 -19.99 21.68
C SER A 5 -20.73 -19.53 20.22
N PRO A 6 -20.38 -18.28 19.89
CA PRO A 6 -20.25 -17.86 18.50
C PRO A 6 -19.00 -18.50 17.90
N GLY A 7 -19.18 -19.37 16.90
CA GLY A 7 -18.10 -20.00 16.16
C GLY A 7 -17.37 -18.96 15.30
N VAL A 8 -16.07 -18.81 15.54
CA VAL A 8 -15.16 -18.09 14.65
C VAL A 8 -14.97 -18.95 13.39
N GLY A 9 -15.49 -18.49 12.26
CA GLY A 9 -15.30 -19.15 10.96
C GLY A 9 -13.91 -18.83 10.42
N VAL A 10 -13.08 -19.85 10.23
CA VAL A 10 -11.81 -19.74 9.52
C VAL A 10 -12.13 -19.85 8.03
N VAL A 11 -11.89 -18.79 7.25
CA VAL A 11 -12.05 -18.82 5.80
C VAL A 11 -10.70 -19.17 5.18
N THR A 12 -10.54 -20.41 4.75
CA THR A 12 -9.42 -20.86 3.93
C THR A 12 -9.77 -20.62 2.45
N PHE A 13 -8.97 -19.79 1.77
CA PHE A 13 -9.05 -19.68 0.31
C PHE A 13 -8.12 -20.72 -0.32
N GLU A 14 -8.69 -21.68 -1.04
CA GLU A 14 -7.91 -22.60 -1.87
C GLU A 14 -7.65 -21.96 -3.24
N VAL A 15 -6.39 -21.68 -3.54
CA VAL A 15 -5.97 -21.28 -4.89
C VAL A 15 -5.88 -22.56 -5.73
N GLY A 16 -6.97 -22.87 -6.43
CA GLY A 16 -6.98 -23.93 -7.43
C GLY A 16 -6.10 -23.52 -8.63
N VAL A 17 -4.94 -24.16 -8.77
CA VAL A 17 -4.12 -24.07 -9.98
C VAL A 17 -4.71 -24.99 -11.05
N ALA A 18 -5.47 -24.42 -11.98
CA ALA A 18 -5.81 -25.09 -13.23
C ALA A 18 -6.24 -24.08 -14.29
N SER A 19 -5.31 -23.66 -15.17
CA SER A 19 -5.56 -23.42 -16.61
C SER A 19 -4.29 -22.94 -17.34
N PRO A 20 -4.18 -23.25 -18.66
CA PRO A 20 -2.93 -23.25 -19.41
C PRO A 20 -2.43 -21.83 -19.75
N VAL A 21 -1.10 -21.70 -19.88
CA VAL A 21 -0.38 -20.49 -20.29
C VAL A 21 -0.98 -19.91 -21.58
N PRO A 22 -1.61 -18.72 -21.56
CA PRO A 22 -1.96 -18.02 -22.78
C PRO A 22 -0.73 -17.31 -23.34
N SER A 23 -0.49 -17.53 -24.63
CA SER A 23 0.51 -16.88 -25.49
C SER A 23 0.60 -15.35 -25.30
N PRO A 24 1.80 -14.75 -25.45
CA PRO A 24 2.03 -13.32 -25.20
C PRO A 24 1.51 -12.48 -26.38
N SER A 25 0.21 -12.18 -26.41
CA SER A 25 -0.34 -11.19 -27.37
C SER A 25 -1.62 -10.51 -26.90
N SER A 26 -1.95 -10.62 -25.62
CA SER A 26 -3.03 -9.86 -25.01
C SER A 26 -2.62 -9.48 -23.60
N ASP A 27 -1.55 -8.68 -23.49
CA ASP A 27 -1.39 -7.85 -22.31
C ASP A 27 -2.38 -6.68 -22.46
N PRO A 28 -3.51 -6.64 -21.73
CA PRO A 28 -4.45 -5.52 -21.78
C PRO A 28 -3.83 -4.20 -21.26
N TYR A 29 -2.65 -4.24 -20.65
CA TYR A 29 -1.83 -3.09 -20.26
C TYR A 29 -0.58 -2.91 -21.14
N GLY A 30 -0.45 -3.70 -22.20
CA GLY A 30 0.63 -3.59 -23.20
C GLY A 30 0.47 -2.39 -24.13
N GLY A 31 -0.18 -1.32 -23.67
CA GLY A 31 -0.27 -0.05 -24.35
C GLY A 31 1.10 0.61 -24.37
N SER A 32 1.73 0.61 -25.53
CA SER A 32 2.93 1.40 -25.83
C SER A 32 2.70 2.85 -25.44
N THR A 33 3.70 3.45 -24.80
CA THR A 33 3.68 4.80 -24.21
C THR A 33 3.72 5.93 -25.25
N GLU A 34 3.18 5.71 -26.45
CA GLU A 34 3.40 6.57 -27.62
C GLU A 34 2.14 7.30 -28.13
N GLU A 35 0.99 7.14 -27.48
CA GLU A 35 -0.24 7.83 -27.87
C GLU A 35 -0.68 8.83 -26.79
N ASN A 36 -0.07 10.01 -26.81
CA ASN A 36 -0.69 11.21 -26.25
C ASN A 36 -1.01 12.12 -27.43
N SER A 37 -2.12 11.84 -28.11
CA SER A 37 -2.63 12.71 -29.17
C SER A 37 -3.22 13.96 -28.50
N GLU A 38 -2.74 15.13 -28.87
CA GLU A 38 -3.04 16.44 -28.27
C GLU A 38 -4.49 16.92 -28.46
N ASP A 39 -5.42 16.03 -28.85
CA ASP A 39 -6.77 16.32 -29.35
C ASP A 39 -7.90 15.54 -28.62
N GLU A 40 -7.66 15.03 -27.41
CA GLU A 40 -8.76 14.77 -26.48
C GLU A 40 -8.79 15.90 -25.46
N GLU A 41 -9.88 16.68 -25.43
CA GLU A 41 -10.19 17.62 -24.33
C GLU A 41 -10.48 16.80 -23.06
N GLY A 42 -9.44 16.15 -22.54
CA GLY A 42 -9.48 15.30 -21.36
C GLY A 42 -9.89 16.14 -20.15
N GLU A 43 -10.80 15.61 -19.35
CA GLU A 43 -11.15 16.22 -18.07
C GLU A 43 -9.86 16.54 -17.29
N PRO A 44 -9.81 17.70 -16.59
CA PRO A 44 -8.63 18.07 -15.85
C PRO A 44 -8.30 16.97 -14.84
N ILE A 45 -7.01 16.63 -14.73
CA ILE A 45 -6.54 15.66 -13.74
C ILE A 45 -7.04 16.12 -12.35
N PRO A 46 -7.75 15.26 -11.60
CA PRO A 46 -8.26 15.63 -10.30
C PRO A 46 -7.09 15.96 -9.34
N PRO A 47 -7.31 16.83 -8.36
CA PRO A 47 -6.30 17.14 -7.37
C PRO A 47 -5.94 15.87 -6.57
N LEU A 48 -4.67 15.80 -6.16
CA LEU A 48 -4.21 14.71 -5.31
C LEU A 48 -4.80 14.88 -3.89
N PRO A 49 -5.27 13.82 -3.23
CA PRO A 49 -5.88 13.91 -1.91
C PRO A 49 -4.83 14.07 -0.79
N ASP A 50 -5.21 14.75 0.29
CA ASP A 50 -4.33 15.01 1.44
C ASP A 50 -4.58 14.05 2.62
N PHE A 51 -4.51 12.74 2.38
CA PHE A 51 -4.81 11.73 3.42
C PHE A 51 -3.89 11.81 4.66
N PHE A 52 -2.69 12.35 4.47
CA PHE A 52 -1.65 12.44 5.47
C PHE A 52 -1.47 13.85 6.02
N GLU A 53 -2.43 14.75 5.80
CA GLU A 53 -2.46 16.05 6.43
C GLU A 53 -2.27 15.90 7.96
N ASP A 54 -1.39 16.75 8.52
CA ASP A 54 -0.97 16.75 9.92
C ASP A 54 -0.31 15.45 10.45
N LYS A 55 -0.01 14.48 9.57
CA LYS A 55 0.70 13.26 9.96
C LYS A 55 2.20 13.41 9.75
N LYS A 56 2.95 13.03 10.78
CA LYS A 56 4.41 12.93 10.75
C LYS A 56 4.85 11.48 10.86
N PHE A 57 5.59 11.01 9.86
CA PHE A 57 6.04 9.63 9.72
C PHE A 57 7.52 9.50 10.04
N PHE A 58 7.90 8.40 10.68
CA PHE A 58 9.28 7.96 10.79
C PHE A 58 9.42 6.59 10.11
N LEU A 59 10.35 6.49 9.17
CA LEU A 59 10.66 5.24 8.48
C LEU A 59 11.77 4.52 9.27
N HIS A 60 11.41 3.43 9.93
CA HIS A 60 12.31 2.67 10.78
C HIS A 60 12.78 1.39 10.08
N GLY A 61 14.09 1.14 10.15
CA GLY A 61 14.72 -0.06 9.60
C GLY A 61 15.12 0.08 8.13
N ASP A 62 15.59 -1.04 7.58
CA ASP A 62 15.99 -1.15 6.19
C ASP A 62 14.80 -1.56 5.33
N PHE A 63 14.61 -0.85 4.23
CA PHE A 63 13.59 -1.17 3.24
C PHE A 63 14.25 -1.88 2.06
N PRO A 64 13.55 -2.85 1.45
CA PRO A 64 13.93 -3.38 0.14
C PRO A 64 14.23 -2.27 -0.87
N GLU A 65 15.04 -2.61 -1.88
CA GLU A 65 15.48 -1.65 -2.89
C GLU A 65 14.28 -0.93 -3.53
N GLY A 66 14.31 0.40 -3.54
CA GLY A 66 13.26 1.24 -4.11
C GLY A 66 12.05 1.49 -3.19
N GLU A 67 11.71 0.59 -2.28
CA GLU A 67 10.52 0.71 -1.43
C GLU A 67 10.62 1.91 -0.48
N GLY A 68 11.76 2.09 0.17
CA GLY A 68 12.00 3.25 1.04
C GLY A 68 11.91 4.59 0.29
N ARG A 69 12.18 4.61 -1.03
CA ARG A 69 11.99 5.82 -1.88
C ARG A 69 10.53 6.01 -2.24
N GLN A 70 9.81 4.92 -2.50
CA GLN A 70 8.39 4.93 -2.82
C GLN A 70 7.55 5.40 -1.63
N LEU A 71 7.83 4.90 -0.42
CA LEU A 71 7.16 5.33 0.81
C LEU A 71 7.33 6.84 1.03
N ARG A 72 8.54 7.37 0.88
CA ARG A 72 8.78 8.82 1.01
C ARG A 72 7.97 9.63 0.00
N ARG A 73 7.87 9.15 -1.24
CA ARG A 73 7.07 9.80 -2.29
C ARG A 73 5.60 9.83 -1.92
N PHE A 74 5.03 8.72 -1.44
CA PHE A 74 3.62 8.69 -1.04
C PHE A 74 3.35 9.56 0.18
N VAL A 75 4.21 9.50 1.20
CA VAL A 75 4.05 10.35 2.39
C VAL A 75 3.98 11.82 1.99
N VAL A 76 4.92 12.29 1.17
CA VAL A 76 4.96 13.69 0.75
C VAL A 76 3.83 14.03 -0.22
N ALA A 77 3.52 13.14 -1.16
CA ALA A 77 2.50 13.40 -2.18
C ALA A 77 1.11 13.55 -1.57
N PHE A 78 0.77 12.78 -0.53
CA PHE A 78 -0.55 12.86 0.12
C PHE A 78 -0.56 13.78 1.36
N GLY A 79 0.33 14.78 1.44
CA GLY A 79 0.29 15.85 2.44
C GLY A 79 0.99 15.57 3.78
N GLY A 80 1.74 14.47 3.89
CA GLY A 80 2.46 14.08 5.11
C GLY A 80 3.89 14.60 5.20
N SER A 81 4.48 14.52 6.40
CA SER A 81 5.87 14.90 6.66
C SER A 81 6.71 13.73 7.17
N LEU A 82 8.03 13.79 6.91
CA LEU A 82 8.98 12.78 7.36
C LEU A 82 9.88 13.33 8.46
N ALA A 83 10.01 12.58 9.55
CA ALA A 83 10.94 12.85 10.63
C ALA A 83 12.33 12.26 10.33
N ALA A 84 13.38 13.00 10.68
CA ALA A 84 14.77 12.50 10.58
C ALA A 84 15.12 11.51 11.70
N SER A 85 14.43 11.60 12.84
CA SER A 85 14.62 10.76 14.02
C SER A 85 13.28 10.49 14.71
N LEU A 86 13.21 9.41 15.49
CA LEU A 86 12.06 9.12 16.32
C LEU A 86 11.99 10.11 17.49
N ASP A 87 11.01 11.00 17.47
CA ASP A 87 10.77 12.00 18.51
C ASP A 87 9.27 12.09 18.87
N ALA A 88 8.92 12.91 19.87
CA ALA A 88 7.55 13.05 20.36
C ALA A 88 6.58 13.68 19.35
N SER A 89 7.08 14.26 18.25
CA SER A 89 6.24 14.80 17.18
C SER A 89 5.88 13.77 16.11
N VAL A 90 6.53 12.60 16.13
CA VAL A 90 6.20 11.48 15.23
C VAL A 90 4.84 10.90 15.63
N THR A 91 3.93 10.86 14.66
CA THR A 91 2.59 10.29 14.84
C THR A 91 2.52 8.83 14.41
N HIS A 92 3.33 8.44 13.41
CA HIS A 92 3.29 7.11 12.81
C HIS A 92 4.71 6.59 12.55
N VAL A 93 4.94 5.32 12.86
CA VAL A 93 6.19 4.61 12.54
C VAL A 93 5.87 3.57 11.46
N VAL A 94 6.62 3.60 10.36
CA VAL A 94 6.53 2.62 9.28
C VAL A 94 7.77 1.75 9.33
N THR A 95 7.58 0.43 9.37
CA THR A 95 8.67 -0.54 9.46
C THR A 95 8.39 -1.73 8.53
N SER A 96 9.44 -2.24 7.91
CA SER A 96 9.44 -3.49 7.12
C SER A 96 9.67 -4.73 7.98
N GLN A 97 9.94 -4.53 9.28
CA GLN A 97 10.25 -5.62 10.21
C GLN A 97 8.98 -6.33 10.66
N ASP A 98 9.08 -7.64 10.88
CA ASP A 98 7.96 -8.43 11.36
C ASP A 98 7.46 -7.91 12.73
N PRO A 99 6.13 -7.78 12.91
CA PRO A 99 5.56 -7.39 14.19
C PRO A 99 5.87 -8.46 15.23
N ASP A 100 6.41 -8.06 16.38
CA ASP A 100 6.70 -8.98 17.49
C ASP A 100 5.39 -9.68 17.95
N PRO A 101 5.30 -11.03 17.89
CA PRO A 101 4.11 -11.77 18.31
C PRO A 101 3.75 -11.56 19.80
N ALA A 102 4.68 -11.07 20.62
CA ALA A 102 4.41 -10.71 22.01
C ALA A 102 3.52 -9.46 22.15
N LEU A 103 3.48 -8.58 21.14
CA LEU A 103 2.64 -7.37 21.15
C LEU A 103 1.15 -7.66 20.89
N GLN A 104 0.80 -8.88 20.47
CA GLN A 104 -0.58 -9.28 20.14
C GLN A 104 -1.32 -9.95 21.31
N GLN A 105 -0.68 -10.11 22.48
CA GLN A 105 -1.27 -10.70 23.68
C GLN A 105 -1.63 -9.61 24.70
N VAL A 106 -2.74 -8.91 24.47
CA VAL A 106 -3.39 -8.02 25.46
C VAL A 106 -4.91 -8.16 25.39
#